data_AF-A0AA88IYE4-F1
#
_entry.id   AF-A0AA88IYE4-F1
#
_cell.length_a   1.000
_cell.length_b   1.000
_cell.length_c   1.000
_cell.angle_alpha   90.00
_cell.angle_beta   90.00
_cell.angle_gamma   90.00
#
_symmetry.space_group_name_H-M   'P 1'
#
loop_
_entity.id
_entity.type
_entity.pdbx_description
1 polymer ?
#
loop_
_entity_poly.entity_id
_entity_poly.type
_entity_poly.pdbx_seq_one_letter_code
_entity_poly.pdbx_strand_id
1 'polypeptide(L)' 'MTNGDEELPRKMIWVSLWCIQTLPSDRPSMTKVVEMLEGSLQPLQIPPKPSFSLPTE' A
#
# COMPACT_ATOMS: atom_id res chain seq x y z
N MET A 1 4.13 -24.82 -10.69
CA MET A 1 4.30 -23.42 -10.29
C MET A 1 3.39 -22.57 -11.13
N THR A 2 2.25 -22.18 -10.57
CA THR A 2 1.33 -21.23 -11.20
C THR A 2 1.91 -19.83 -11.03
N ASN A 3 1.90 -19.01 -12.07
CA ASN A 3 2.35 -17.61 -12.07
C ASN A 3 1.65 -16.70 -11.03
N GLY A 4 0.72 -17.21 -10.23
CA GLY A 4 0.04 -16.49 -9.14
C GLY A 4 0.86 -16.36 -7.84
N ASP A 5 1.91 -17.17 -7.65
CA ASP A 5 2.69 -17.15 -6.40
C ASP A 5 3.61 -15.92 -6.29
N GLU A 6 4.03 -15.32 -7.40
CA GLU A 6 4.88 -14.12 -7.39
C GLU A 6 4.08 -12.81 -7.27
N GLU A 7 2.78 -12.84 -7.60
CA GLU A 7 1.91 -11.68 -7.49
C GLU A 7 1.50 -11.40 -6.04
N LEU A 8 1.36 -12.44 -5.23
CA LEU A 8 0.91 -12.31 -3.84
C LEU A 8 1.94 -11.56 -2.96
N PRO A 9 3.25 -11.87 -2.98
CA PRO A 9 4.26 -11.09 -2.25
C PRO A 9 4.30 -9.62 -2.68
N ARG A 10 4.23 -9.35 -4.00
CA ARG A 10 4.23 -7.97 -4.52
C ARG A 10 3.02 -7.19 -4.03
N LYS A 11 1.83 -7.81 -4.02
CA LYS A 11 0.60 -7.21 -3.50
C LYS A 11 0.73 -6.87 -2.01
N MET A 12 1.26 -7.80 -1.22
CA MET A 12 1.45 -7.61 0.21
C MET A 12 2.39 -6.43 0.51
N ILE A 13 3.46 -6.27 -0.29
CA ILE A 13 4.37 -5.12 -0.16
C ILE A 13 3.62 -3.80 -0.41
N TRP A 14 2.84 -3.70 -1.50
CA TRP A 14 2.07 -2.48 -1.79
C TRP A 14 1.06 -2.14 -0.70
N VAL A 15 0.27 -3.12 -0.25
CA VAL A 15 -0.71 -2.93 0.83
C VAL A 15 0.00 -2.48 2.11
N SER A 16 1.14 -3.10 2.45
CA SER A 16 1.94 -2.72 3.61
C SER A 16 2.41 -1.27 3.52
N LEU A 17 2.93 -0.84 2.37
CA LEU A 17 3.39 0.54 2.15
C LEU A 17 2.27 1.58 2.29
N TRP A 18 1.04 1.25 1.91
CA TRP A 18 -0.14 2.10 2.14
C TRP A 18 -0.55 2.14 3.62
N CYS A 19 -0.48 1.00 4.33
CA CYS A 19 -0.89 0.93 5.74
C CYS A 19 0.07 1.63 6.71
N ILE A 20 1.37 1.70 6.39
CA ILE A 20 2.40 2.28 7.27
C ILE A 20 2.62 3.78 7.06
N GLN A 21 1.77 4.47 6.29
CA GLN A 21 1.91 5.91 6.06
C GLN A 21 1.99 6.70 7.37
N THR A 22 2.89 7.69 7.40
CA THR A 22 3.16 8.52 8.57
C THR A 22 1.93 9.32 8.97
N LEU A 23 1.26 9.94 7.99
CA LEU A 23 0.03 10.68 8.20
C LEU A 23 -1.15 9.69 8.28
N PRO A 24 -1.96 9.73 9.35
CA PRO A 24 -3.14 8.87 9.48
C PRO A 24 -4.13 9.03 8.33
N SER A 25 -4.25 10.25 7.80
CA SER A 25 -5.15 10.59 6.68
C SER A 25 -4.77 9.94 5.35
N ASP A 26 -3.51 9.53 5.20
CA ASP A 26 -3.02 8.87 3.97
C ASP A 26 -3.19 7.34 4.02
N ARG A 27 -3.59 6.79 5.18
CA ARG A 27 -3.82 5.35 5.33
C ARG A 27 -5.17 4.97 4.71
N PRO A 28 -5.23 3.84 3.99
CA PRO A 28 -6.49 3.34 3.46
C PRO A 28 -7.43 2.88 4.59
N SER A 29 -8.73 2.92 4.32
CA SER A 29 -9.72 2.26 5.18
C SER A 29 -9.57 0.74 5.13
N MET A 30 -10.05 0.02 6.14
CA MET A 30 -10.01 -1.45 6.13
C MET A 30 -10.77 -2.05 4.94
N THR A 31 -11.89 -1.46 4.54
CA THR A 31 -12.61 -1.85 3.32
C THR A 31 -11.70 -1.75 2.09
N LYS A 32 -10.95 -0.65 1.96
CA LYS A 32 -10.02 -0.46 0.86
C LYS A 32 -8.85 -1.46 0.90
N VAL A 33 -8.34 -1.77 2.09
CA VAL A 33 -7.31 -2.80 2.28
C VAL A 33 -7.80 -4.17 1.79
N VAL A 34 -9.03 -4.57 2.13
CA VAL A 34 -9.63 -5.82 1.66
C VAL A 34 -9.78 -5.82 0.14
N GLU A 35 -10.30 -4.73 -0.45
CA GLU A 35 -10.38 -4.58 -1.91
C GLU A 35 -9.00 -4.74 -2.59
N MET A 36 -7.94 -4.17 -2.01
CA MET A 36 -6.57 -4.29 -2.54
C MET A 36 -6.03 -5.72 -2.45
N LEU A 37 -6.37 -6.45 -1.38
CA LEU A 37 -5.94 -7.83 -1.15
C LEU A 37 -6.66 -8.82 -2.09
N GLU A 38 -7.97 -8.67 -2.22
CA GLU A 38 -8.83 -9.56 -3.01
C GLU A 38 -8.80 -9.20 -4.51
N GLY A 39 -8.54 -7.94 -4.86
CA GLY A 39 -8.49 -7.44 -6.24
C GLY A 39 -7.24 -7.86 -7.03
N SER A 40 -7.23 -7.57 -8.34
CA SER A 40 -6.08 -7.80 -9.23
C SER A 40 -4.95 -6.79 -8.99
N LEU A 41 -3.69 -7.14 -9.31
CA LEU A 41 -2.53 -6.23 -9.36
C LEU A 41 -2.61 -5.14 -10.47
N GLN A 42 -3.79 -4.84 -11.00
CA GLN A 42 -4.03 -3.61 -11.77
C GLN A 42 -3.49 -2.42 -10.96
N PRO A 43 -2.86 -1.41 -11.60
CA PRO A 43 -1.77 -0.66 -11.01
C PRO A 43 -2.19 -0.03 -9.68
N LEU A 44 -1.85 -0.71 -8.58
CA LEU A 44 -1.96 -0.16 -7.24
C LEU A 44 -1.14 1.13 -7.30
N GLN A 45 -1.83 2.27 -7.17
CA GLN A 45 -1.16 3.55 -7.23
C GLN A 45 -0.05 3.57 -6.19
N ILE A 46 1.06 4.20 -6.56
CA ILE A 46 2.21 4.34 -5.66
C ILE A 46 1.72 5.12 -4.44
N PRO A 47 1.89 4.60 -3.20
CA PRO A 47 1.48 5.29 -2.02
C PRO A 47 2.26 6.60 -1.90
N PRO A 48 1.67 7.64 -1.29
CA PRO A 48 2.33 8.91 -1.13
C PRO A 48 3.69 8.72 -0.44
N LYS A 49 4.69 9.48 -0.89
CA LYS A 49 6.00 9.46 -0.25
C LYS A 49 5.83 10.09 1.14
N PRO A 50 6.30 9.45 2.22
CA PRO A 50 6.17 10.01 3.56
C PRO A 50 6.71 11.44 3.60
N SER A 51 5.85 12.39 3.93
CA SER A 51 6.26 13.76 4.18
C SER A 51 6.79 13.82 5.61
N PHE A 52 8.11 13.79 5.74
CA PHE A 52 8.73 14.23 6.98
C PHE A 52 8.60 15.75 6.99
N SER A 53 7.71 16.28 7.83
CA SER A 53 7.87 17.66 8.27
C SER A 53 9.19 17.70 9.05
N LEU A 54 10.29 17.91 8.35
CA LEU A 54 11.55 18.31 8.97
C LEU A 54 11.23 19.57 9.79
N PRO A 55 11.50 19.58 11.11
CA PRO A 55 11.52 20.83 11.84
C PRO A 55 12.50 21.74 11.10
N THR A 56 12.00 22.84 10.57
CA THR A 56 12.86 23.93 10.12
C THR A 56 13.27 24.65 11.39
N GLU A 57 14.41 24.27 11.95
CA GLU A 57 15.23 25.17 12.76
C GLU A 57 16.33 25.78 11.90
#